data_AF-A0A3S4IXK7-F1
#
_entry.id   AF-A0A3S4IXK7-F1
#
_cell.length_a   1.000
_cell.length_b   1.000
_cell.length_c   1.000
_cell.angle_alpha   90.00
_cell.angle_beta   90.00
_cell.angle_gamma   90.00
#
_symmetry.space_group_name_H-M   'P 1'
#
loop_
_entity.id
_entity.type
_entity.pdbx_description
1 polymer ?
#
loop_
_entity_poly.entity_id
_entity_poly.type
_entity_poly.pdbx_seq_one_letter_code
_entity_poly.pdbx_strand_id
1 'polypeptide(L)'
;MKKTDTLPATLSALLQEYSIAEGIQMAEQQVRENPAKALCRHSLFQLLCVAGDWSRALHQLQLCARMEANYTQEARLYRELVRCEMFRHTVFSG
;
A
#
# COMPACT_ATOMS: atom_id res chain seq x y z
N MET A 1 5.60 -13.16 24.74
CA MET A 1 6.49 -12.90 23.59
C MET A 1 5.84 -11.83 22.72
N LYS A 2 6.23 -10.57 22.89
CA LYS A 2 5.77 -9.44 22.06
C LYS A 2 6.98 -8.90 21.30
N LYS A 3 7.21 -9.46 20.12
CA LYS A 3 8.09 -8.91 19.08
C LYS A 3 7.21 -8.94 17.83
N THR A 4 7.21 -7.89 17.03
CA THR A 4 6.53 -7.73 15.72
C THR A 4 5.13 -7.10 15.68
N ASP A 5 4.93 -5.92 16.29
CA ASP A 5 3.82 -5.02 15.89
C ASP A 5 4.30 -3.84 15.01
N THR A 6 5.61 -3.73 14.78
CA THR A 6 6.23 -2.69 13.97
C THR A 6 6.71 -3.25 12.64
N LEU A 7 6.32 -2.58 11.54
CA LEU A 7 6.83 -2.86 10.20
C LEU A 7 8.31 -2.47 10.28
N PRO A 8 9.22 -3.27 9.72
CA PRO A 8 10.62 -2.90 9.65
C PRO A 8 10.75 -1.56 8.90
N ALA A 9 11.81 -0.82 9.23
CA ALA A 9 11.97 0.58 8.81
C ALA A 9 11.95 0.77 7.28
N THR A 10 12.19 -0.29 6.51
CA THR A 10 12.14 -0.29 5.05
C THR A 10 11.41 -1.52 4.52
N LEU A 11 10.73 -1.37 3.38
CA LEU A 11 10.13 -2.48 2.64
C LEU A 11 11.16 -3.58 2.31
N SER A 12 12.39 -3.21 1.97
CA SER A 12 13.44 -4.17 1.65
C SER A 12 13.74 -5.15 2.79
N ALA A 13 13.76 -4.66 4.03
CA ALA A 13 13.98 -5.51 5.21
C ALA A 13 12.77 -6.41 5.48
N LEU A 14 11.54 -5.94 5.23
CA LEU A 14 10.34 -6.76 5.34
C LEU A 14 10.39 -7.96 4.38
N LEU A 15 10.75 -7.72 3.12
CA LEU A 15 10.74 -8.73 2.06
C LEU A 15 11.82 -9.81 2.23
N GLN A 16 12.80 -9.59 3.09
CA GLN A 16 13.83 -10.57 3.41
C GLN A 16 13.36 -11.61 4.43
N GLU A 17 12.48 -11.21 5.34
CA GLU A 17 12.05 -12.04 6.48
C GLU A 17 10.62 -12.58 6.34
N TYR A 18 9.76 -11.89 5.57
CA TYR A 18 8.33 -12.19 5.48
C TYR A 18 7.87 -12.28 4.03
N SER A 19 6.83 -13.08 3.80
CA SER A 19 6.10 -13.08 2.53
C SER A 19 5.34 -11.76 2.33
N ILE A 20 5.01 -11.44 1.07
CA ILE A 20 4.16 -10.28 0.73
C ILE A 20 2.82 -10.33 1.46
N ALA A 21 2.23 -11.52 1.56
CA ALA A 21 0.94 -11.71 2.22
C ALA A 21 1.01 -11.39 3.72
N GLU A 22 2.04 -11.87 4.41
CA GLU A 22 2.28 -11.55 5.83
C GLU A 22 2.55 -10.06 6.01
N GLY A 23 3.34 -9.46 5.11
CA GLY A 23 3.58 -8.01 5.07
C GLY A 23 2.30 -7.19 5.01
N ILE A 24 1.39 -7.57 4.11
CA ILE A 24 0.08 -6.91 3.96
C ILE A 24 -0.75 -7.04 5.25
N GLN A 25 -0.79 -8.23 5.86
CA GLN A 25 -1.52 -8.43 7.12
C GLN A 25 -0.96 -7.57 8.25
N MET A 26 0.36 -7.47 8.38
CA MET A 26 1.01 -6.59 9.36
C MET A 26 0.70 -5.11 9.12
N ALA A 27 0.74 -4.67 7.86
CA ALA A 27 0.42 -3.29 7.49
C ALA A 27 -1.07 -2.96 7.72
N GLU A 28 -1.98 -3.88 7.43
CA GLU A 28 -3.40 -3.73 7.77
C GLU A 28 -3.62 -3.58 9.27
N GLN A 29 -2.93 -4.40 10.08
CA GLN A 29 -3.01 -4.33 11.53
C GLN A 29 -2.55 -2.97 12.05
N GLN A 30 -1.47 -2.41 11.50
CA GLN A 30 -1.00 -1.07 11.87
C GLN A 30 -1.97 0.04 11.50
N VAL A 31 -2.65 -0.08 10.36
CA VAL A 31 -3.72 0.86 9.99
C VAL A 31 -4.89 0.77 10.98
N ARG A 32 -5.24 -0.42 11.48
CA ARG A 32 -6.29 -0.59 12.49
C ARG A 32 -5.89 0.01 13.83
N GLU A 33 -4.62 -0.13 14.22
CA GLU A 33 -4.08 0.42 15.47
C GLU A 33 -3.89 1.94 15.40
N ASN A 34 -3.54 2.47 14.23
CA ASN A 34 -3.21 3.87 14.03
C ASN A 34 -3.97 4.49 12.82
N PRO A 35 -5.32 4.51 12.82
CA PRO A 35 -6.11 4.89 11.65
C PRO A 35 -5.94 6.36 11.24
N ALA A 36 -5.45 7.21 12.14
CA ALA A 36 -5.17 8.63 11.94
C ALA A 36 -3.76 8.93 11.40
N LYS A 37 -2.87 7.92 11.29
CA LYS A 37 -1.52 8.11 10.72
C LYS A 37 -1.55 7.77 9.23
N ALA A 38 -1.38 8.79 8.37
CA ALA A 38 -1.41 8.56 6.92
C ALA A 38 -0.26 7.66 6.45
N LEU A 39 0.89 7.72 7.13
CA LEU A 39 2.05 6.87 6.85
C LEU A 39 1.72 5.37 6.93
N CYS A 40 0.91 4.92 7.89
CA CYS A 40 0.54 3.50 7.99
C CYS A 40 -0.25 3.04 6.76
N ARG A 41 -1.14 3.88 6.24
CA ARG A 41 -1.90 3.61 5.01
C ARG A 41 -1.01 3.67 3.76
N HIS A 42 -0.02 4.57 3.76
CA HIS A 42 0.95 4.69 2.66
C HIS A 42 1.83 3.43 2.55
N SER A 43 2.32 2.91 3.67
CA SER A 43 3.06 1.63 3.69
C SER A 43 2.21 0.46 3.17
N LEU A 44 0.93 0.40 3.56
CA LEU A 44 -0.01 -0.60 3.05
C LEU A 44 -0.22 -0.45 1.53
N PHE A 45 -0.36 0.79 1.04
CA PHE A 45 -0.46 1.08 -0.39
C PHE A 45 0.74 0.51 -1.18
N GLN A 46 1.96 0.71 -0.69
CA GLN A 46 3.16 0.21 -1.37
C GLN A 46 3.17 -1.32 -1.47
N LEU A 47 2.78 -2.03 -0.41
CA LEU A 47 2.70 -3.49 -0.41
C LEU A 47 1.61 -4.02 -1.36
N LEU A 48 0.46 -3.35 -1.42
CA LEU A 48 -0.62 -3.71 -2.35
C LEU A 48 -0.19 -3.53 -3.81
N CYS A 49 0.60 -2.50 -4.12
CA CYS A 49 1.20 -2.33 -5.45
C CYS A 49 2.12 -3.50 -5.82
N VAL A 50 2.96 -3.98 -4.89
CA VAL A 50 3.85 -5.13 -5.13
C VAL A 50 3.03 -6.41 -5.33
N ALA A 51 1.92 -6.58 -4.61
CA ALA A 51 1.01 -7.71 -4.80
C ALA A 51 0.14 -7.62 -6.07
N GLY A 52 0.16 -6.50 -6.80
CA GLY A 52 -0.68 -6.26 -7.97
C GLY A 52 -2.16 -5.99 -7.63
N ASP A 53 -2.48 -5.71 -6.37
CA ASP A 53 -3.84 -5.39 -5.91
C ASP A 53 -4.14 -3.90 -6.11
N TRP A 54 -4.18 -3.49 -7.39
CA TRP A 54 -4.21 -2.09 -7.81
C TRP A 54 -5.42 -1.31 -7.28
N SER A 55 -6.59 -1.96 -7.21
CA SER A 55 -7.83 -1.34 -6.73
C SER A 55 -7.72 -0.97 -5.25
N ARG A 56 -7.26 -1.92 -4.41
CA ARG A 56 -7.07 -1.65 -2.98
C ARG A 56 -5.93 -0.68 -2.74
N ALA A 57 -4.85 -0.77 -3.50
CA ALA A 57 -3.74 0.17 -3.44
C ALA A 57 -4.21 1.61 -3.66
N LEU A 58 -4.96 1.84 -4.75
CA LEU A 58 -5.45 3.18 -5.08
C LEU A 58 -6.39 3.73 -4.01
N HIS A 59 -7.25 2.89 -3.43
CA HIS A 59 -8.13 3.30 -2.35
C HIS A 59 -7.34 3.80 -1.13
N GLN A 60 -6.29 3.08 -0.70
CA GLN A 60 -5.47 3.52 0.44
C GLN A 60 -4.77 4.85 0.16
N LEU A 61 -4.20 5.02 -1.03
CA LEU A 61 -3.52 6.27 -1.40
C LEU A 61 -4.48 7.48 -1.46
N GLN A 62 -5.71 7.28 -1.92
CA GLN A 62 -6.75 8.33 -1.88
C GLN A 62 -7.11 8.73 -0.45
N LEU A 63 -7.15 7.77 0.48
CA LEU A 63 -7.36 8.06 1.90
C LEU A 63 -6.16 8.82 2.49
N CYS A 64 -4.92 8.42 2.17
CA CYS A 64 -3.71 9.16 2.58
C CYS A 64 -3.77 10.63 2.15
N ALA A 65 -4.13 10.90 0.88
CA ALA A 65 -4.22 12.26 0.36
C ALA A 65 -5.32 13.12 0.98
N ARG A 66 -6.36 12.49 1.56
CA ARG A 66 -7.39 13.21 2.33
C ARG A 66 -6.91 13.53 3.75
N MET A 67 -5.97 12.76 4.28
CA MET A 67 -5.43 12.92 5.63
C MET A 67 -4.29 13.94 5.67
N GLU A 68 -3.36 13.85 4.71
CA GLU A 68 -2.20 14.74 4.63
C GLU A 68 -2.01 15.22 3.19
N ALA A 69 -1.84 16.54 3.02
CA ALA A 69 -1.78 17.17 1.71
C ALA A 69 -0.52 16.79 0.89
N ASN A 70 0.56 16.39 1.57
CA ASN A 70 1.81 15.89 0.97
C ASN A 70 1.58 14.72 -0.01
N TYR A 71 0.59 13.85 0.25
CA TYR A 71 0.28 12.72 -0.62
C TYR A 71 -0.63 13.07 -1.80
N THR A 72 -1.11 14.32 -1.92
CA THR A 72 -2.05 14.72 -2.98
C THR A 72 -1.45 14.55 -4.38
N GLN A 73 -0.19 14.96 -4.55
CA GLN A 73 0.49 14.86 -5.84
C GLN A 73 0.72 13.39 -6.22
N GLU A 74 1.15 12.58 -5.26
CA GLU A 74 1.33 11.14 -5.42
C GLU A 74 0.01 10.46 -5.81
N ALA A 75 -1.09 10.77 -5.11
CA ALA A 75 -2.42 10.25 -5.39
C ALA A 75 -3.02 10.70 -6.75
N ARG A 76 -2.50 11.77 -7.35
CA ARG A 76 -2.84 12.16 -8.73
C ARG A 76 -2.07 11.31 -9.73
N LEU A 77 -0.75 11.18 -9.54
CA LEU A 77 0.13 10.42 -10.44
C LEU A 77 -0.24 8.94 -10.51
N TYR A 78 -0.39 8.28 -9.36
CA TYR A 78 -0.70 6.85 -9.31
C TYR A 78 -2.10 6.50 -9.81
N ARG A 79 -3.03 7.46 -9.84
CA ARG A 79 -4.39 7.24 -10.34
C ARG A 79 -4.37 6.86 -11.83
N GLU A 80 -3.57 7.56 -12.61
CA GLU A 80 -3.41 7.25 -14.03
C GLU A 80 -2.56 5.99 -14.25
N LEU A 81 -1.51 5.79 -13.44
CA LEU A 81 -0.70 4.56 -13.49
C LEU A 81 -1.54 3.30 -13.26
N VAL A 82 -2.36 3.30 -12.21
CA VAL A 82 -3.25 2.17 -11.88
C VAL A 82 -4.26 1.91 -13.01
N ARG A 83 -4.80 2.97 -13.64
CA ARG A 83 -5.68 2.81 -14.82
C ARG A 83 -4.95 2.16 -15.99
N CYS A 84 -3.72 2.57 -16.28
CA CYS A 84 -2.92 1.97 -17.34
C CYS A 84 -2.61 0.49 -17.07
N GLU A 85 -2.32 0.10 -15.82
CA GLU A 85 -2.06 -1.30 -15.47
C GLU A 85 -3.32 -2.16 -15.56
N MET A 86 -4.48 -1.64 -15.10
CA MET A 86 -5.76 -2.33 -15.30
C MET A 86 -6.05 -2.52 -16.79
N PHE A 87 -5.82 -1.49 -17.61
CA PHE A 87 -6.00 -1.59 -19.07
C PHE A 87 -5.06 -2.63 -19.68
N ARG A 88 -3.77 -2.65 -19.30
CA ARG A 88 -2.82 -3.69 -19.74
C ARG A 88 -3.34 -5.08 -19.40
N HIS A 89 -3.82 -5.30 -18.18
CA HIS A 89 -4.38 -6.59 -17.79
C HIS A 89 -5.54 -7.01 -18.71
N THR A 90 -6.43 -6.08 -19.07
CA THR A 90 -7.54 -6.39 -20.01
C THR A 90 -7.04 -6.76 -21.40
N VAL A 91 -6.02 -6.06 -21.93
CA VAL A 91 -5.46 -6.33 -23.26
C VAL A 91 -4.79 -7.70 -23.31
N PHE A 92 -4.05 -8.09 -22.28
CA PHE A 92 -3.36 -9.39 -22.23
C PHE A 92 -4.27 -10.57 -21.87
N SER A 93 -5.52 -10.32 -21.47
CA SER A 93 -6.49 -11.38 -21.13
C SER A 93 -7.40 -11.77 -22.32
N GLY A 94 -7.32 -11.05 -23.44
CA GLY A 94 -8.04 -11.34 -24.69
C GLY A 94 -7.12 -11.92 -25.75
#